data_AF-A0A351KVL2-F1
#
_entry.id   AF-A0A351KVL2-F1
#
_cell.length_a   1.000
_cell.length_b   1.000
_cell.length_c   1.000
_cell.angle_alpha   90.00
_cell.angle_beta   90.00
_cell.angle_gamma   90.00
#
_symmetry.space_group_name_H-M   'P 1'
#
loop_
_entity.id
_entity.type
_entity.pdbx_description
1 polymer ?
#
loop_
_entity_poly.entity_id
_entity_poly.type
_entity_poly.pdbx_seq_one_letter_code
_entity_poly.pdbx_strand_id
1 'polypeptide(L)' 'LLDIYAKREARVGHAFEADSAEYRLFSQAFPFEETPDQEAAIDQVMVDMASPKPMDRVICGDVGFGKTE' A
#
# COMPACT_ATOMS: atom_id res chain seq x y z
N LEU A 1 19.41 5.29 11.11
CA LEU A 1 18.34 5.32 10.07
C LEU A 1 18.92 5.19 8.67
N LEU A 2 19.89 6.02 8.28
CA LEU A 2 20.51 6.00 6.94
C LEU A 2 21.02 4.61 6.51
N ASP A 3 21.75 3.92 7.39
CA ASP A 3 22.29 2.59 7.09
C ASP A 3 21.21 1.51 6.88
N ILE A 4 20.05 1.66 7.51
CA ILE A 4 18.93 0.72 7.37
C ILE A 4 18.27 0.94 6.01
N TYR A 5 18.01 2.20 5.64
CA TYR A 5 17.49 2.57 4.33
C TYR A 5 18.42 2.12 3.19
N ALA A 6 19.73 2.38 3.31
CA ALA A 6 20.71 1.96 2.31
C ALA A 6 20.74 0.44 2.12
N LYS A 7 20.66 -0.32 3.22
CA LYS A 7 20.59 -1.79 3.16
C LYS A 7 19.28 -2.31 2.58
N ARG A 8 18.16 -1.59 2.76
CA ARG A 8 16.83 -1.99 2.26
C ARG A 8 16.69 -1.67 0.77
N GLU A 9 17.13 -0.49 0.33
CA GLU A 9 17.15 -0.07 -1.08
C GLU A 9 18.08 -0.95 -1.94
N ALA A 10 19.19 -1.43 -1.38
CA ALA A 10 20.13 -2.30 -2.09
C ALA A 10 19.64 -3.76 -2.22
N ARG A 11 18.56 -4.14 -1.53
CA ARG A 11 18.00 -5.50 -1.62
C ARG A 11 16.91 -5.54 -2.69
N VAL A 12 16.90 -6.62 -3.45
CA VAL A 12 15.76 -6.95 -4.32
C VAL A 12 14.65 -7.51 -3.42
N GLY A 13 13.51 -6.82 -3.40
CA GLY A 13 12.28 -7.26 -2.76
C GLY A 13 11.48 -8.21 -3.65
N HIS A 14 10.29 -8.56 -3.19
CA HIS A 14 9.32 -9.31 -3.99
C HIS A 14 8.31 -8.33 -4.55
N ALA A 15 8.23 -8.25 -5.88
CA ALA A 15 7.21 -7.51 -6.59
C ALA A 15 5.94 -8.37 -6.66
N PHE A 16 4.85 -7.89 -6.07
CA PHE A 16 3.56 -8.55 -6.15
C PHE A 16 2.86 -8.19 -7.46
N GLU A 17 2.22 -9.18 -8.08
CA GLU A 17 1.29 -8.93 -9.18
C GLU A 17 -0.09 -8.62 -8.60
N ALA A 18 -0.61 -7.44 -8.89
CA ALA A 18 -1.95 -7.04 -8.48
C ALA A 18 -2.95 -7.35 -9.60
N ASP A 19 -3.79 -8.37 -9.41
CA ASP A 19 -4.93 -8.59 -10.30
C ASP A 19 -6.04 -7.58 -9.96
N SER A 20 -6.27 -6.65 -10.88
CA SER A 20 -7.31 -5.63 -10.77
C SER A 20 -8.73 -6.18 -10.58
N ALA A 21 -9.02 -7.40 -11.06
CA ALA A 21 -10.33 -8.03 -10.94
C ALA A 21 -10.52 -8.62 -9.54
N GLU A 22 -9.52 -9.34 -9.03
CA GLU A 22 -9.53 -9.88 -7.66
C GLU A 22 -9.57 -8.74 -6.64
N TYR A 23 -8.77 -7.69 -6.85
CA TYR A 23 -8.78 -6.50 -5.99
C TYR A 23 -10.17 -5.85 -5.95
N ARG A 24 -10.82 -5.67 -7.11
CA ARG A 24 -12.16 -5.08 -7.18
C ARG A 24 -13.21 -5.94 -6.46
N LEU A 25 -13.12 -7.26 -6.57
CA LEU A 25 -14.03 -8.17 -5.86
C LEU A 25 -13.82 -8.09 -4.35
N PHE A 26 -12.56 -7.99 -3.91
CA PHE A 26 -12.20 -7.82 -2.50
C PHE A 26 -12.70 -6.48 -1.96
N SER A 27 -12.47 -5.37 -2.66
CA SER A 27 -12.89 -4.04 -2.20
C SER A 27 -14.40 -3.90 -2.11
N GLN A 28 -15.15 -4.52 -3.04
CA GLN A 28 -16.62 -4.55 -2.99
C GLN A 28 -17.19 -5.28 -1.76
N ALA A 29 -16.41 -6.11 -1.08
CA ALA A 29 -16.84 -6.75 0.16
C ALA A 29 -16.88 -5.77 1.35
N PHE A 30 -16.25 -4.60 1.22
CA PHE A 30 -16.26 -3.54 2.21
C PHE A 30 -17.23 -2.42 1.78
N PRO A 31 -18.43 -2.29 2.41
CA PRO A 31 -19.49 -1.43 1.90
C PRO A 31 -19.36 0.02 2.37
N PHE A 32 -18.17 0.60 2.23
CA PHE A 32 -17.89 2.00 2.54
C PHE A 32 -17.27 2.66 1.31
N GLU A 33 -17.51 3.97 1.16
CA GLU A 33 -16.90 4.75 0.08
C GLU A 33 -15.62 5.37 0.62
N GLU A 34 -14.51 5.10 -0.07
CA GLU A 34 -13.21 5.65 0.30
C GLU A 34 -13.18 7.16 0.09
N THR A 35 -12.58 7.88 1.04
CA THR A 35 -12.25 9.29 0.84
C THR A 35 -11.11 9.43 -0.19
N PRO A 36 -10.95 10.60 -0.86
CA PRO A 36 -9.85 10.82 -1.79
C PRO A 36 -8.46 10.58 -1.19
N ASP A 37 -8.28 10.84 0.10
CA ASP A 37 -7.02 10.59 0.80
C ASP A 37 -6.77 9.09 1.02
N GLN A 38 -7.82 8.30 1.30
CA GLN A 38 -7.73 6.85 1.42
C GLN A 38 -7.43 6.21 0.05
N GLU A 39 -8.13 6.62 -1.01
CA GLU A 39 -7.90 6.14 -2.38
C GLU A 39 -6.45 6.40 -2.81
N ALA A 40 -5.94 7.62 -2.60
CA ALA A 40 -4.55 7.95 -2.89
C ALA A 40 -3.54 7.14 -2.05
N ALA A 41 -3.86 6.84 -0.79
CA ALA A 41 -3.00 6.01 0.06
C ALA A 41 -2.96 4.56 -0.44
N ILE A 42 -4.10 4.00 -0.81
CA ILE A 42 -4.25 2.66 -1.39
C ILE A 42 -3.42 2.55 -2.67
N ASP A 43 -3.61 3.47 -3.62
CA ASP A 43 -2.90 3.46 -4.90
C ASP A 43 -1.37 3.48 -4.70
N GLN A 44 -0.90 4.31 -3.77
CA GLN A 44 0.52 4.39 -3.45
C GLN A 44 1.06 3.10 -2.82
N VAL A 45 0.29 2.45 -1.94
CA VAL A 45 0.65 1.14 -1.37
C VAL A 45 0.69 0.08 -2.47
N MET A 46 -0.29 0.05 -3.37
CA MET A 46 -0.34 -0.92 -4.48
C MET A 46 0.85 -0.77 -5.42
N VAL A 47 1.24 0.46 -5.76
CA VAL A 47 2.43 0.75 -6.56
C VAL A 47 3.71 0.30 -5.85
N ASP A 48 3.84 0.59 -4.55
CA ASP A 48 5.02 0.20 -3.79
C ASP A 48 5.12 -1.34 -3.64
N MET A 49 3.98 -2.05 -3.52
CA MET A 49 3.93 -3.51 -3.47
C MET A 49 4.27 -4.17 -4.81
N ALA A 50 3.94 -3.53 -5.93
CA ALA A 50 4.31 -4.00 -7.27
C ALA A 50 5.78 -3.72 -7.63
N SER A 51 6.49 -2.95 -6.80
CA SER A 51 7.89 -2.60 -7.02
C SER A 51 8.84 -3.76 -6.66
N PRO A 52 9.97 -3.93 -7.40
CA PRO A 52 11.02 -4.85 -7.00
C PRO A 52 11.81 -4.37 -5.77
N LYS A 53 11.49 -3.19 -5.21
CA LYS A 53 12.10 -2.67 -3.99
C LYS A 53 11.21 -3.00 -2.78
N PRO A 54 11.77 -3.40 -1.62
CA PRO A 54 10.96 -3.60 -0.42
C PRO A 54 10.26 -2.30 0.01
N MET A 55 8.93 -2.28 0.00
CA MET A 55 8.12 -1.14 0.45
C MET A 55 8.46 -0.73 1.89
N ASP A 56 8.54 0.59 2.15
CA ASP A 56 8.78 1.19 3.47
C ASP A 56 7.94 2.46 3.67
N ARG A 57 6.62 2.28 3.70
CA ARG A 57 5.63 3.37 3.80
C ARG A 57 4.96 3.37 5.17
N VAL A 58 4.68 4.57 5.68
CA VAL A 58 3.86 4.79 6.87
C VAL A 58 2.64 5.60 6.47
N ILE A 59 1.44 5.06 6.73
CA ILE A 59 0.17 5.79 6.55
C ILE A 59 -0.19 6.45 7.89
N CYS A 60 -0.31 7.78 7.86
CA CYS A 60 -0.67 8.58 9.02
C CYS A 60 -2.14 9.03 8.90
N GLY A 61 -2.89 8.94 9.99
CA GLY A 61 -4.27 9.41 10.06
C GLY A 61 -4.85 9.20 11.46
N ASP A 62 -5.88 9.97 11.81
CA ASP A 62 -6.50 9.91 13.15
C ASP A 62 -7.21 8.58 13.42
N VAL A 63 -7.52 8.31 14.69
CA VAL A 63 -8.30 7.11 15.06
C VAL A 63 -9.67 7.20 14.39
N GLY A 64 -10.08 6.12 13.71
CA GLY A 64 -11.37 6.06 13.00
C GLY A 64 -11.32 6.49 11.52
N PHE A 65 -10.17 6.94 11.00
CA PHE A 65 -10.01 7.35 9.59
C PHE A 65 -9.82 6.17 8.59
N GLY A 66 -10.28 4.96 8.94
CA GLY A 66 -10.23 3.80 8.03
C GLY A 66 -8.83 3.36 7.60
N LYS A 67 -7.81 3.42 8.48
CA LYS A 67 -6.45 2.90 8.17
C LYS A 67 -6.36 1.37 8.09
N THR A 68 -7.40 0.66 8.53
CA THR A 68 -7.49 -0.82 8.54
C THR A 68 -8.27 -1.36 7.35
N GLU A 69 -8.74 -0.46 6.50
CA GLU A 69 -9.39 -0.72 5.22
C GLU A 69 -8.34 -1.15 4.19
#